data_AF-A0A8J3HCX1-F1
#
_entry.id   AF-A0A8J3HCX1-F1
#
_cell.length_a   1.000
_cell.length_b   1.000
_cell.length_c   1.000
_cell.angle_alpha   90.00
_cell.angle_beta   90.00
_cell.angle_gamma   90.00
#
_symmetry.space_group_name_H-M   'P 1'
#
loop_
_entity.id
_entity.type
_entity.pdbx_description
1 polymer ?
#
loop_
_entity_poly.entity_id
_entity_poly.type
_entity_poly.pdbx_seq_one_letter_code
_entity_poly.pdbx_strand_id
1 'polypeptide(L)'
;MRSNVPRGGILKEHQAGIGAKELCRKHGISDGTFYKWRSKYDGMEVSEAKRLKALEAENAKLKKMLAEHMLDVATLKEMQGMGAGERHAFE
;
A
#
# COMPACT_ATOMS: atom_id res chain seq x y z
N MET A 1 17.80 18.47 -28.38
CA MET A 1 17.01 18.58 -27.13
C MET A 1 16.69 17.18 -26.65
N ARG A 2 17.20 16.73 -25.49
CA ARG A 2 16.78 15.45 -24.89
C ARG A 2 15.57 15.77 -24.02
N SER A 3 14.43 15.13 -24.26
CA SER A 3 13.21 15.34 -23.48
C SER A 3 13.47 15.00 -22.01
N ASN A 4 13.19 15.92 -21.10
CA ASN A 4 13.34 15.73 -19.65
C ASN A 4 12.16 14.94 -19.03
N VAL A 5 11.55 14.02 -19.78
CA VAL A 5 10.38 13.27 -19.32
C VAL A 5 10.86 12.12 -18.43
N PRO A 6 10.36 12.01 -17.18
CA PRO A 6 10.71 10.92 -16.28
C PRO A 6 10.35 9.56 -16.89
N ARG A 7 11.18 8.54 -16.64
CA ARG A 7 10.99 7.16 -17.13
C ARG A 7 9.57 6.62 -16.88
N GLY A 8 8.99 6.94 -15.73
CA GLY A 8 7.62 6.56 -15.39
C GLY A 8 6.55 7.23 -16.25
N GLY A 9 6.78 8.47 -16.72
CA GLY A 9 5.87 9.16 -17.66
C GLY A 9 5.81 8.46 -19.01
N ILE A 10 6.95 8.02 -19.53
CA ILE A 10 7.05 7.31 -20.81
C ILE A 10 6.34 5.94 -20.74
N LEU A 11 6.43 5.24 -19.61
CA LEU A 11 5.71 3.98 -19.40
C LEU A 11 4.19 4.19 -19.25
N LYS A 12 3.74 5.30 -18.64
CA LYS A 12 2.31 5.67 -18.60
C LYS A 12 1.76 5.98 -19.99
N GLU A 13 2.52 6.70 -20.82
CA GLU A 13 2.13 6.94 -22.22
C GLU A 13 2.00 5.62 -23.01
N HIS A 14 2.85 4.62 -22.72
CA HIS A 14 2.71 3.29 -23.32
C HIS A 14 1.46 2.55 -22.83
N GLN A 15 1.17 2.61 -21.53
CA GLN A 15 -0.05 2.03 -20.94
C GLN A 15 -1.33 2.70 -21.47
N ALA A 16 -1.24 3.97 -21.88
CA ALA A 16 -2.32 4.70 -22.56
C ALA A 16 -2.50 4.28 -24.04
N GLY A 17 -1.71 3.33 -24.55
CA GLY A 17 -1.86 2.74 -25.88
C GLY A 17 -0.89 3.27 -26.93
N ILE A 18 0.04 4.17 -26.58
CA ILE A 18 1.06 4.65 -27.53
C ILE A 18 2.08 3.55 -27.78
N GLY A 19 2.37 3.30 -29.07
CA GLY A 19 3.31 2.26 -29.49
C GLY A 19 4.74 2.55 -29.02
N ALA A 20 5.47 1.51 -28.58
CA ALA A 20 6.85 1.64 -28.08
C ALA A 20 7.78 2.39 -29.06
N LYS A 21 7.70 2.08 -30.36
CA LYS A 21 8.50 2.75 -31.41
C LYS A 21 8.17 4.23 -31.56
N GLU A 22 6.93 4.62 -31.32
CA GLU A 22 6.51 6.02 -31.35
C GLU A 22 7.07 6.77 -30.15
N LEU A 23 7.01 6.19 -28.96
CA LEU A 23 7.61 6.73 -27.75
C LEU A 23 9.13 6.87 -27.86
N CYS A 24 9.80 5.88 -28.46
CA CYS A 24 11.23 5.93 -28.71
C CYS A 24 11.63 7.09 -29.61
N ARG A 25 10.86 7.34 -30.68
CA ARG A 25 11.08 8.50 -31.58
C ARG A 25 10.76 9.83 -30.90
N LYS A 26 9.63 9.90 -30.17
CA LYS A 26 9.14 11.12 -29.50
C LYS A 26 10.08 11.58 -28.39
N HIS A 27 10.60 10.64 -27.60
CA HIS A 27 11.44 10.92 -26.43
C HIS A 27 12.95 10.74 -26.70
N GLY A 28 13.32 10.37 -27.94
CA GLY A 28 14.72 10.17 -28.34
C GLY A 28 15.43 9.05 -27.57
N ILE A 29 14.70 8.00 -27.21
CA ILE A 29 15.22 6.81 -26.50
C ILE A 29 15.29 5.62 -27.45
N SER A 30 16.21 4.69 -27.19
CA SER A 30 16.27 3.43 -27.95
C SER A 30 15.22 2.44 -27.45
N ASP A 31 14.76 1.55 -28.34
CA ASP A 31 13.85 0.45 -27.98
C ASP A 31 14.42 -0.38 -26.81
N GLY A 32 15.72 -0.67 -26.83
CA GLY A 32 16.37 -1.42 -25.75
C GLY A 32 16.30 -0.72 -24.39
N THR A 33 16.41 0.62 -24.37
CA THR A 33 16.25 1.41 -23.14
C THR A 33 14.80 1.41 -22.65
N PHE A 34 13.85 1.55 -23.57
CA PHE A 34 12.43 1.48 -23.27
C PHE A 34 12.04 0.12 -22.66
N TYR A 35 12.42 -0.99 -23.29
CA TYR A 35 12.11 -2.33 -22.79
C TYR A 35 12.84 -2.66 -21.48
N LYS A 36 14.04 -2.12 -21.25
CA LYS A 36 14.73 -2.23 -19.95
C LYS A 36 13.95 -1.52 -18.83
N TRP A 37 13.38 -0.34 -19.11
CA TRP A 37 12.53 0.35 -18.13
C TRP A 37 11.20 -0.36 -17.96
N ARG A 38 10.59 -0.83 -19.05
CA ARG A 38 9.37 -1.63 -18.99
C ARG A 38 9.58 -2.88 -18.13
N SER A 39 10.58 -3.71 -18.41
CA SER A 39 10.84 -4.90 -17.60
C SER A 39 11.10 -4.61 -16.12
N LYS A 40 11.64 -3.43 -15.77
CA LYS A 40 11.97 -3.07 -14.40
C LYS A 40 10.84 -2.39 -13.64
N TYR A 41 10.01 -1.59 -14.33
CA TYR A 41 9.05 -0.69 -13.70
C TYR A 41 7.60 -0.93 -14.17
N ASP A 42 7.39 -1.74 -15.21
CA ASP A 42 6.05 -2.18 -15.63
C ASP A 42 5.47 -3.07 -14.55
N GLY A 43 4.24 -2.77 -14.12
CA GLY A 43 3.58 -3.46 -13.01
C GLY A 43 3.98 -3.03 -11.60
N MET A 44 4.94 -2.11 -11.40
CA MET A 44 5.24 -1.60 -10.04
C MET A 44 4.03 -0.89 -9.42
N GLU A 45 3.36 -0.02 -10.15
CA GLU A 45 2.11 0.64 -9.73
C GLU A 45 1.00 -0.36 -9.35
N VAL A 46 0.84 -1.41 -10.16
CA VAL A 46 -0.13 -2.48 -9.91
C VAL A 46 0.24 -3.29 -8.67
N SER A 47 1.54 -3.50 -8.42
CA SER A 47 2.02 -4.23 -7.25
C SER A 47 1.88 -3.42 -5.95
N GLU A 48 2.09 -2.10 -5.99
CA GLU A 48 1.92 -1.22 -4.84
C GLU A 48 0.45 -1.05 -4.47
N ALA A 49 -0.44 -0.86 -5.44
CA ALA A 49 -1.87 -0.80 -5.22
C ALA A 49 -2.44 -2.11 -4.64
N LYS A 50 -1.96 -3.27 -5.10
CA LYS A 50 -2.33 -4.58 -4.53
C LYS A 50 -1.83 -4.75 -3.11
N ARG A 51 -0.58 -4.36 -2.84
CA ARG A 51 0.01 -4.41 -1.50
C ARG A 51 -0.72 -3.50 -0.52
N LEU A 52 -1.09 -2.29 -0.96
CA LEU A 52 -1.83 -1.33 -0.16
C LEU A 52 -3.20 -1.89 0.25
N LYS A 53 -3.97 -2.42 -0.71
CA LYS A 53 -5.27 -3.06 -0.41
C LYS A 53 -5.16 -4.24 0.55
N ALA A 54 -4.12 -5.06 0.42
CA ALA A 54 -3.88 -6.19 1.32
C ALA A 54 -3.59 -5.70 2.75
N LEU A 55 -2.73 -4.68 2.90
CA LEU A 55 -2.41 -4.08 4.19
C LEU A 55 -3.62 -3.38 4.83
N GLU A 56 -4.44 -2.69 4.05
CA GLU A 56 -5.69 -2.08 4.55
C GLU A 56 -6.67 -3.13 5.07
N ALA A 57 -6.85 -4.23 4.33
CA ALA A 57 -7.71 -5.33 4.76
C ALA A 57 -7.20 -6.02 6.04
N GLU A 58 -5.88 -6.24 6.14
CA GLU A 58 -5.26 -6.81 7.33
C GLU A 58 -5.40 -5.87 8.54
N ASN A 59 -5.18 -4.57 8.35
CA ASN A 59 -5.34 -3.57 9.41
C ASN A 59 -6.80 -3.52 9.93
N ALA A 60 -7.78 -3.59 9.04
CA ALA A 60 -9.19 -3.65 9.40
C ALA A 60 -9.52 -4.92 10.23
N LYS A 61 -8.98 -6.07 9.80
CA LYS A 61 -9.16 -7.34 10.53
C LYS A 61 -8.53 -7.28 11.92
N LEU A 62 -7.30 -6.76 12.02
CA LEU A 62 -6.58 -6.62 13.30
C LEU A 62 -7.32 -5.69 14.26
N LYS A 63 -7.82 -4.55 13.79
CA LYS A 63 -8.62 -3.62 14.60
C LYS A 63 -9.89 -4.26 15.13
N LYS A 64 -10.58 -5.06 14.31
CA LYS A 64 -11.79 -5.79 14.73
C LYS A 64 -11.47 -6.80 15.84
N MET A 65 -10.46 -7.65 15.64
CA MET A 65 -10.07 -8.64 16.66
C MET A 65 -9.59 -7.97 17.96
N LEU A 66 -8.88 -6.84 17.85
CA LEU A 66 -8.47 -6.08 19.03
C LEU A 66 -9.68 -5.54 19.81
N ALA A 67 -10.67 -4.98 19.12
CA ALA A 67 -11.88 -4.49 19.77
C ALA A 67 -12.68 -5.61 20.45
N GLU A 68 -12.83 -6.76 19.79
CA GLU A 68 -13.47 -7.96 20.35
C GLU A 68 -12.72 -8.43 21.61
N HIS A 69 -11.40 -8.58 21.54
CA HIS A 69 -10.58 -8.95 22.71
C HIS A 69 -10.64 -7.94 23.84
N MET A 70 -10.69 -6.63 23.54
CA MET A 70 -10.81 -5.60 24.58
C MET A 70 -12.16 -5.68 25.30
N LEU A 71 -13.23 -6.01 24.58
CA LEU A 71 -14.56 -6.25 25.17
C LEU A 71 -14.56 -7.52 26.03
N ASP A 72 -13.96 -8.61 25.56
CA ASP A 72 -13.82 -9.84 26.34
C ASP A 72 -13.01 -9.62 27.62
N VAL A 73 -11.90 -8.88 27.53
CA VAL A 73 -11.10 -8.54 28.71
C VAL A 73 -11.87 -7.64 29.69
N ALA A 74 -12.65 -6.69 29.19
CA ALA A 74 -13.46 -5.82 30.03
C ALA A 74 -14.55 -6.61 30.77
N THR A 75 -15.31 -7.45 30.04
CA THR A 75 -16.36 -8.30 30.61
C THR A 75 -15.79 -9.31 31.61
N LEU A 76 -14.64 -9.93 31.31
CA LEU A 76 -13.97 -10.84 32.24
C LEU A 76 -13.52 -10.12 33.53
N LYS A 77 -13.01 -8.89 33.43
CA LYS A 77 -12.63 -8.08 34.60
C LYS A 77 -13.85 -7.68 35.44
N GLU A 78 -14.97 -7.36 34.81
CA GLU A 78 -16.24 -7.08 35.49
C GLU A 78 -16.77 -8.32 36.20
N MET A 79 -16.75 -9.49 35.54
CA MET A 79 -17.17 -10.77 36.11
C MET A 79 -16.28 -11.24 37.27
N GLN A 80 -14.98 -10.93 37.22
CA GLN A 80 -14.04 -11.23 38.31
C GLN A 80 -14.18 -10.27 39.51
N GLY A 81 -15.14 -9.34 39.48
CA GLY A 81 -15.32 -8.36 40.56
C GLY A 81 -14.17 -7.36 40.68
N MET A 82 -13.27 -7.33 39.69
CA MET A 82 -12.13 -6.39 39.63
C MET A 82 -12.54 -5.02 39.06
N GLY A 83 -13.85 -4.76 38.96
CA GLY A 83 -14.41 -3.45 38.72
C GLY A 83 -14.35 -2.62 40.00
N ALA A 84 -13.32 -1.78 40.13
CA ALA A 84 -13.23 -0.67 41.10
C ALA A 84 -12.94 -1.02 42.58
N GLY A 85 -11.90 -1.81 42.85
CA GLY A 85 -11.48 -2.15 44.23
C GLY A 85 -10.06 -1.77 44.67
N GLU A 86 -9.28 -1.00 43.88
CA GLU A 86 -7.87 -0.68 44.23
C GLU A 86 -7.57 0.82 44.36
N ARG A 87 -8.60 1.65 44.59
CA ARG A 87 -8.38 3.05 44.99
C ARG A 87 -9.17 3.29 46.28
N HIS A 88 -8.44 3.60 47.34
CA HIS A 88 -8.90 3.87 48.73
C HIS A 88 -8.91 2.66 49.68
N ALA A 89 -7.73 2.25 50.15
CA ALA A 89 -7.52 1.75 51.51
C ALA A 89 -6.02 1.80 51.86
N PHE A 90 -5.47 3.02 51.94
CA PHE A 90 -4.30 3.32 52.76
C PHE A 90 -4.73 4.47 53.68
N GLU A 91 -5.63 4.15 54.61
CA GLU A 91 -5.76 4.76 55.93
C GLU A 91 -5.77 3.61 56.96
#